data_AF-A0AAX6GXB2-F1
#
_entry.id   AF-A0AAX6GXB2-F1
#
_cell.length_a   1.000
_cell.length_b   1.000
_cell.length_c   1.000
_cell.angle_alpha   90.00
_cell.angle_beta   90.00
_cell.angle_gamma   90.00
#
_symmetry.space_group_name_H-M   'P 1'
#
loop_
_entity.id
_entity.type
_entity.pdbx_description
1 polymer ?
#
loop_
_entity_poly.entity_id
_entity_poly.type
_entity_poly.pdbx_seq_one_letter_code
_entity_poly.pdbx_strand_id
1 'polypeptide(L)'
;MLASTMAQPHPTNHSTFKDNDSMSPGSLLLQGLISTESNEDLEACCRAASVLSHVLKDNLQSKELVLKVELEAPLPSFSSSEPLLHRIVRHLAHAAAKRNANTDQSSTTQAEDSYIQPLILRLLITWLTDCPAAVDCFLHSPAHLTYVLELVRNSYASVSVRGFAAVVLGECVLFNKSSESNRDSFAVVDAISQKIGLASYFLNFDELNKMLSLASTSVQHHEPVTRSSSASLVEMNEIESGGISQKHDPILLAIFDPLFVNLINRLEVDIRERIVEVFSHTKNKVATVPAELAQKGGETETEYIKRLKSFVEKQCHEMQDLVARNATLADELMRTGSKGTFEYAEKSSSTRDRVKTEALRRDLEEATRRIELLKLEKSKAEEAANNYENLAGKLESDLKSLSNAYNSLEQDNIRLESEVKVLRKGGTPYPDVEAIREEAREEAQKESEAELNDLLVCLGQEQSKVEKLSARLVELGEDVDALLEGIGDDAIADDDDDEDDTDGEEK
;
A
#
# COMPACT_ATOMS: atom_id res chain seq x y z
N MET A 1 -24.96 24.18 28.80
CA MET A 1 -26.02 25.19 28.56
C MET A 1 -26.62 25.07 27.17
N LEU A 2 -25.84 25.09 26.08
CA LEU A 2 -26.35 24.98 24.70
C LEU A 2 -27.07 23.65 24.40
N ALA A 3 -26.48 22.50 24.76
CA ALA A 3 -27.12 21.18 24.61
C ALA A 3 -28.46 21.07 25.35
N SER A 4 -28.57 21.71 26.53
CA SER A 4 -29.80 21.74 27.34
C SER A 4 -30.93 22.58 26.72
N THR A 5 -30.61 23.40 25.70
CA THR A 5 -31.59 24.22 24.97
C THR A 5 -32.01 23.61 23.63
N MET A 6 -31.51 22.41 23.28
CA MET A 6 -31.93 21.69 22.07
C MET A 6 -33.32 21.07 22.29
N ALA A 7 -34.36 21.85 22.04
CA ALA A 7 -35.76 21.38 22.01
C ALA A 7 -36.32 21.54 20.59
N GLN A 8 -37.14 20.57 20.15
CA GLN A 8 -37.82 20.65 18.86
C GLN A 8 -38.79 21.83 18.82
N PRO A 9 -38.77 22.66 17.76
CA PRO A 9 -39.84 23.61 17.52
C PRO A 9 -41.13 22.86 17.18
N HIS A 10 -42.23 23.20 17.85
CA HIS A 10 -43.55 22.66 17.50
C HIS A 10 -43.91 23.05 16.06
N PRO A 11 -44.53 22.15 15.27
CA PRO A 11 -44.89 22.46 13.90
C PRO A 11 -46.15 23.34 13.89
N THR A 12 -45.98 24.66 13.93
CA THR A 12 -47.02 25.55 13.41
C THR A 12 -46.84 25.67 11.90
N ASN A 13 -47.80 25.07 11.20
CA ASN A 13 -47.99 25.09 9.76
C ASN A 13 -47.51 26.40 9.09
N HIS A 14 -46.70 26.24 8.04
CA HIS A 14 -46.43 27.26 7.01
C HIS A 14 -46.22 28.70 7.53
N SER A 15 -44.99 29.04 7.90
CA SER A 15 -44.52 30.40 7.60
C SER A 15 -43.03 30.45 7.32
N THR A 16 -42.74 31.05 6.17
CA THR A 16 -41.44 31.51 5.70
C THR A 16 -40.75 32.36 6.77
N PHE A 17 -39.57 31.92 7.22
CA PHE A 17 -38.41 32.75 7.61
C PHE A 17 -38.58 33.98 8.54
N LYS A 18 -39.70 34.16 9.27
CA LYS A 18 -39.97 35.44 9.96
C LYS A 18 -40.12 35.46 11.48
N ASP A 19 -40.06 34.33 12.18
CA ASP A 19 -40.12 34.32 13.65
C ASP A 19 -38.82 33.77 14.29
N ASN A 20 -37.66 34.35 13.93
CA ASN A 20 -36.37 34.00 14.56
C ASN A 20 -36.16 34.67 15.94
N ASP A 21 -37.03 35.57 16.37
CA ASP A 21 -36.84 36.36 17.60
C ASP A 21 -37.19 35.61 18.92
N SER A 22 -37.64 34.35 18.85
CA SER A 22 -37.96 33.53 20.04
C SER A 22 -37.28 32.15 20.09
N MET A 23 -36.46 31.80 19.10
CA MET A 23 -35.77 30.51 19.05
C MET A 23 -34.56 30.49 19.98
N SER A 24 -34.45 29.45 20.80
CA SER A 24 -33.25 29.26 21.61
C SER A 24 -32.03 28.93 20.72
N PRO A 25 -30.79 29.23 21.16
CA PRO A 25 -29.59 28.87 20.39
C PRO A 25 -29.49 27.38 20.07
N GLY A 26 -29.97 26.51 20.95
CA GLY A 26 -30.01 25.06 20.72
C GLY A 26 -31.06 24.65 19.67
N SER A 27 -32.22 25.30 19.63
CA SER A 27 -33.25 25.06 18.62
C SER A 27 -32.79 25.52 17.23
N LEU A 28 -32.07 26.65 17.14
CA LEU A 28 -31.50 27.14 15.88
C LEU A 28 -30.38 26.20 15.38
N LEU A 29 -29.55 25.69 16.29
CA LEU A 29 -28.54 24.67 15.95
C LEU A 29 -29.19 23.38 15.44
N LEU A 30 -30.25 22.92 16.12
CA LEU A 30 -31.00 21.73 15.75
C LEU A 30 -31.69 21.92 14.39
N GLN A 31 -32.25 23.08 14.10
CA GLN A 31 -32.82 23.41 12.80
C GLN A 31 -31.76 23.31 11.69
N GLY A 32 -30.56 23.85 11.91
CA GLY A 32 -29.44 23.72 10.97
C GLY A 32 -29.02 22.27 10.70
N LEU A 33 -29.15 21.37 11.69
CA LEU A 33 -28.87 19.93 11.55
C LEU A 33 -30.01 19.13 10.91
N ILE A 34 -31.23 19.68 10.83
CA ILE A 34 -32.44 18.99 10.33
C ILE A 34 -32.83 19.45 8.92
N SER A 35 -32.48 20.66 8.48
CA SER A 35 -32.85 21.20 7.15
C SER A 35 -32.46 20.25 6.01
N THR A 36 -33.43 19.84 5.18
CA THR A 36 -33.27 18.66 4.30
C THR A 36 -33.31 18.87 2.80
N GLU A 37 -33.52 20.06 2.24
CA GLU A 37 -34.00 20.11 0.84
C GLU A 37 -33.30 21.07 -0.13
N SER A 38 -32.31 21.87 0.29
CA SER A 38 -31.56 22.74 -0.61
C SER A 38 -30.04 22.65 -0.44
N ASN A 39 -29.30 23.01 -1.48
CA ASN A 39 -27.83 22.94 -1.53
C ASN A 39 -27.15 23.80 -0.44
N GLU A 40 -27.81 24.90 -0.03
CA GLU A 40 -27.42 25.77 1.08
C GLU A 40 -27.59 25.09 2.45
N ASP A 41 -28.46 24.07 2.55
CA ASP A 41 -28.77 23.38 3.81
C ASP A 41 -27.67 22.41 4.24
N LEU A 42 -26.90 21.82 3.31
CA LEU A 42 -25.81 20.91 3.68
C LEU A 42 -24.63 21.68 4.29
N GLU A 43 -24.38 22.90 3.83
CA GLU A 43 -23.38 23.79 4.42
C GLU A 43 -23.83 24.28 5.81
N ALA A 44 -25.12 24.63 5.97
CA ALA A 44 -25.71 24.96 7.26
C ALA A 44 -25.60 23.78 8.25
N CYS A 45 -25.90 22.56 7.81
CA CYS A 45 -25.73 21.32 8.57
C CYS A 45 -24.27 21.09 8.95
N CYS A 46 -23.34 21.34 8.04
CA CYS A 46 -21.91 21.22 8.27
C CYS A 46 -21.40 22.22 9.34
N ARG A 47 -21.82 23.49 9.25
CA ARG A 47 -21.50 24.53 10.23
C ARG A 47 -22.10 24.22 11.60
N ALA A 48 -23.36 23.77 11.63
CA ALA A 48 -24.01 23.32 12.85
C ALA A 48 -23.32 22.08 13.45
N ALA A 49 -22.85 21.14 12.63
CA ALA A 49 -22.09 19.98 13.07
C ALA A 49 -20.76 20.36 13.71
N SER A 50 -20.07 21.38 13.17
CA SER A 50 -18.86 21.94 13.76
C SER A 50 -19.12 22.55 15.14
N VAL A 51 -20.15 23.38 15.28
CA VAL A 51 -20.55 23.95 16.58
C VAL A 51 -20.93 22.85 17.57
N LEU A 52 -21.69 21.84 17.13
CA LEU A 52 -22.07 20.71 17.96
C LEU A 52 -20.84 19.90 18.42
N SER A 53 -19.84 19.69 17.55
CA SER A 53 -18.60 19.00 17.90
C SER A 53 -17.89 19.72 19.06
N HIS A 54 -17.83 21.05 19.04
CA HIS A 54 -17.29 21.84 20.16
C HIS A 54 -18.12 21.73 21.45
N VAL A 55 -19.45 21.64 21.35
CA VAL A 55 -20.35 21.47 22.51
C VAL A 55 -20.20 20.08 23.14
N LEU A 56 -19.97 19.05 22.33
CA LEU A 56 -19.86 17.66 22.77
C LEU A 56 -18.46 17.28 23.26
N LYS A 57 -17.43 18.00 22.83
CA LYS A 57 -16.03 17.74 23.18
C LYS A 57 -15.85 17.67 24.70
N ASP A 58 -15.22 16.59 25.16
CA ASP A 58 -14.91 16.31 26.57
C ASP A 58 -16.13 16.44 27.53
N ASN A 59 -17.35 16.27 27.02
CA ASN A 59 -18.59 16.46 27.78
C ASN A 59 -19.59 15.30 27.60
N LEU A 60 -19.44 14.24 28.40
CA LEU A 60 -20.30 13.06 28.35
C LEU A 60 -21.78 13.38 28.60
N GLN A 61 -22.08 14.27 29.55
CA GLN A 61 -23.47 14.67 29.84
C GLN A 61 -24.14 15.32 28.62
N SER A 62 -23.42 16.17 27.90
CA SER A 62 -23.93 16.78 26.68
C SER A 62 -24.12 15.74 25.57
N LYS A 63 -23.20 14.78 25.42
CA LYS A 63 -23.33 13.67 24.47
C LYS A 63 -24.59 12.85 24.71
N GLU A 64 -24.88 12.51 25.96
CA GLU A 64 -26.08 11.75 26.34
C GLU A 64 -27.37 12.58 26.20
N LEU A 65 -27.32 13.88 26.50
CA LEU A 65 -28.47 14.77 26.33
C LEU A 65 -28.83 14.95 24.86
N VAL A 66 -27.84 15.20 24.00
CA VAL A 66 -28.07 15.36 22.56
C VAL A 66 -28.52 14.03 21.93
N LEU A 67 -28.07 12.88 22.46
CA LEU A 67 -28.51 11.56 21.98
C LEU A 67 -30.01 11.33 22.19
N LYS A 68 -30.59 11.91 23.25
CA LYS A 68 -32.03 11.85 23.56
C LYS A 68 -32.87 12.79 22.69
N VAL A 69 -32.24 13.62 21.85
CA VAL A 69 -32.96 14.46 20.90
C VAL A 69 -33.50 13.55 19.80
N GLU A 70 -34.81 13.39 19.86
CA GLU A 70 -35.60 12.52 19.04
C GLU A 70 -36.33 13.37 17.99
N LEU A 71 -36.19 13.02 16.70
CA LEU A 71 -36.73 13.74 15.56
C LEU A 71 -38.11 13.19 15.19
N GLU A 72 -39.12 14.06 15.11
CA GLU A 72 -40.49 13.68 14.77
C GLU A 72 -40.61 13.57 13.25
N ALA A 73 -41.24 12.49 12.77
CA ALA A 73 -41.37 12.23 11.34
C ALA A 73 -42.35 13.24 10.68
N PRO A 74 -42.13 13.63 9.41
CA PRO A 74 -43.03 14.56 8.71
C PRO A 74 -44.49 14.08 8.55
N LEU A 75 -44.78 12.79 8.78
CA LEU A 75 -46.13 12.22 8.72
C LEU A 75 -46.45 11.42 10.01
N PRO A 76 -47.57 11.74 10.70
CA PRO A 76 -47.90 11.18 12.02
C PRO A 76 -48.44 9.74 12.02
N SER A 77 -48.36 8.99 10.91
CA SER A 77 -49.00 7.67 10.82
C SER A 77 -48.06 6.47 10.74
N PHE A 78 -46.78 6.61 10.37
CA PHE A 78 -45.86 5.46 10.30
C PHE A 78 -44.39 5.91 10.41
N SER A 79 -43.86 6.07 11.62
CA SER A 79 -42.46 5.75 11.95
C SER A 79 -42.17 6.11 13.41
N SER A 80 -41.38 5.26 14.05
CA SER A 80 -40.73 5.56 15.33
C SER A 80 -39.90 6.84 15.24
N SER A 81 -39.88 7.61 16.32
CA SER A 81 -38.98 8.74 16.53
C SER A 81 -37.54 8.41 16.13
N GLU A 82 -36.91 9.26 15.30
CA GLU A 82 -35.55 9.03 14.80
C GLU A 82 -34.52 9.78 15.65
N PRO A 83 -33.50 9.13 16.23
CA PRO A 83 -32.47 9.83 16.99
C PRO A 83 -31.62 10.73 16.08
N LEU A 84 -31.24 11.92 16.57
CA LEU A 84 -30.44 12.89 15.81
C LEU A 84 -29.17 12.28 15.20
N LEU A 85 -28.54 11.33 15.90
CA LEU A 85 -27.36 10.62 15.41
C LEU A 85 -27.60 9.94 14.06
N HIS A 86 -28.75 9.28 13.87
CA HIS A 86 -29.11 8.60 12.62
C HIS A 86 -29.27 9.61 11.48
N ARG A 87 -29.86 10.77 11.79
CA ARG A 87 -29.97 11.88 10.85
C ARG A 87 -28.60 12.42 10.42
N ILE A 88 -27.64 12.53 11.33
CA ILE A 88 -26.26 12.94 10.99
C ILE A 88 -25.60 11.93 10.04
N VAL A 89 -25.75 10.63 10.29
CA VAL A 89 -25.23 9.58 9.40
C VAL A 89 -25.91 9.63 8.03
N ARG A 90 -27.21 9.93 7.98
CA ARG A 90 -27.92 10.15 6.72
C ARG A 90 -27.35 11.35 5.94
N HIS A 91 -27.04 12.47 6.60
CA HIS A 91 -26.41 13.62 5.93
C HIS A 91 -25.03 13.28 5.37
N LEU A 92 -24.24 12.47 6.09
CA LEU A 92 -22.97 11.95 5.58
C LEU A 92 -23.17 11.16 4.27
N ALA A 93 -24.19 10.29 4.22
CA ALA A 93 -24.56 9.53 3.02
C ALA A 93 -25.01 10.42 1.85
N HIS A 94 -25.81 11.46 2.12
CA HIS A 94 -26.25 12.41 1.09
C HIS A 94 -25.08 13.22 0.53
N ALA A 95 -24.15 13.66 1.38
CA ALA A 95 -22.92 14.33 0.96
C ALA A 95 -22.06 13.43 0.05
N ALA A 96 -22.10 12.10 0.24
CA ALA A 96 -21.41 11.14 -0.64
C ALA A 96 -22.09 11.00 -2.02
N ALA A 97 -23.42 10.86 -2.05
CA ALA A 97 -24.19 10.65 -3.27
C ALA A 97 -24.10 11.86 -4.23
N LYS A 98 -24.10 13.08 -3.67
CA LYS A 98 -24.00 14.31 -4.45
C LYS A 98 -22.66 14.45 -5.18
N ARG A 99 -21.56 13.96 -4.58
CA ARG A 99 -20.24 13.93 -5.25
C ARG A 99 -20.26 13.09 -6.53
N ASN A 100 -21.02 11.98 -6.53
CA ASN A 100 -21.10 11.09 -7.70
C ASN A 100 -22.00 11.65 -8.81
N ALA A 101 -22.96 12.53 -8.48
CA ALA A 101 -23.89 13.14 -9.43
C ALA A 101 -23.34 14.38 -10.15
N ASN A 102 -22.41 15.13 -9.52
CA ASN A 102 -21.87 16.40 -10.05
C ASN A 102 -20.62 16.25 -10.93
N THR A 103 -20.31 15.04 -11.41
CA THR A 103 -19.12 14.77 -12.24
C THR A 103 -19.16 15.51 -13.59
N ASP A 104 -20.31 16.05 -14.00
CA ASP A 104 -20.52 16.68 -15.32
C ASP A 104 -20.48 18.22 -15.36
N GLN A 105 -20.28 18.96 -14.25
CA GLN A 105 -20.24 20.45 -14.30
C GLN A 105 -19.20 21.13 -13.40
N SER A 106 -18.26 21.83 -14.05
CA SER A 106 -17.40 22.95 -13.60
C SER A 106 -16.49 22.78 -12.36
N SER A 107 -15.21 23.13 -12.55
CA SER A 107 -14.08 22.94 -11.63
C SER A 107 -13.99 23.92 -10.45
N THR A 108 -14.94 24.84 -10.27
CA THR A 108 -14.83 25.90 -9.25
C THR A 108 -15.53 25.55 -7.93
N THR A 109 -16.62 24.77 -7.97
CA THR A 109 -17.40 24.35 -6.77
C THR A 109 -16.92 23.02 -6.16
N GLN A 110 -15.97 22.33 -6.80
CA GLN A 110 -15.45 21.03 -6.34
C GLN A 110 -14.65 21.11 -5.03
N ALA A 111 -14.09 22.28 -4.69
CA ALA A 111 -13.35 22.49 -3.45
C ALA A 111 -14.29 22.66 -2.23
N GLU A 112 -15.46 23.27 -2.41
CA GLU A 112 -16.38 23.62 -1.33
C GLU A 112 -17.15 22.39 -0.79
N ASP A 113 -17.47 21.41 -1.64
CA ASP A 113 -18.12 20.15 -1.21
C ASP A 113 -17.11 19.13 -0.62
N SER A 114 -15.81 19.39 -0.71
CA SER A 114 -14.75 18.43 -0.30
C SER A 114 -14.64 18.25 1.21
N TYR A 115 -14.94 19.30 1.98
CA TYR A 115 -14.69 19.35 3.43
C TYR A 115 -15.89 18.94 4.29
N ILE A 116 -17.08 18.82 3.70
CA ILE A 116 -18.33 18.54 4.43
C ILE A 116 -18.29 17.16 5.10
N GLN A 117 -17.89 16.13 4.36
CA GLN A 117 -17.81 14.77 4.89
C GLN A 117 -16.79 14.65 6.04
N PRO A 118 -15.54 15.17 5.91
CA PRO A 118 -14.60 15.21 7.03
C PRO A 118 -15.15 15.90 8.28
N LEU A 119 -15.92 17.00 8.15
CA LEU A 119 -16.49 17.71 9.31
C LEU A 119 -17.60 16.91 10.00
N ILE A 120 -18.48 16.26 9.24
CA ILE A 120 -19.51 15.37 9.80
C ILE A 120 -18.85 14.18 10.49
N LEU A 121 -17.82 13.59 9.87
CA LEU A 121 -17.05 12.50 10.47
C LEU A 121 -16.31 12.96 11.74
N ARG A 122 -15.75 14.17 11.78
CA ARG A 122 -15.16 14.76 12.99
C ARG A 122 -16.16 14.90 14.11
N LEU A 123 -17.39 15.33 13.82
CA LEU A 123 -18.48 15.34 14.81
C LEU A 123 -18.75 13.93 15.32
N LEU A 124 -18.88 12.94 14.43
CA LEU A 124 -19.12 11.55 14.82
C LEU A 124 -18.00 11.04 15.72
N ILE A 125 -16.73 11.20 15.32
CA ILE A 125 -15.58 10.81 16.15
C ILE A 125 -15.71 11.43 17.55
N THR A 126 -15.87 12.75 17.61
CA THR A 126 -16.00 13.47 18.88
C THR A 126 -17.17 12.96 19.73
N TRP A 127 -18.28 12.58 19.11
CA TRP A 127 -19.48 12.12 19.81
C TRP A 127 -19.34 10.68 20.31
N LEU A 128 -18.77 9.77 19.52
CA LEU A 128 -18.60 8.36 19.90
C LEU A 128 -17.48 8.16 20.95
N THR A 129 -16.46 9.03 20.97
CA THR A 129 -15.36 8.93 21.94
C THR A 129 -15.89 8.89 23.37
N ASP A 130 -15.44 7.91 24.17
CA ASP A 130 -15.82 7.72 25.58
C ASP A 130 -17.34 7.66 25.85
N CYS A 131 -18.17 7.38 24.83
CA CYS A 131 -19.63 7.40 24.93
C CYS A 131 -20.26 6.09 24.41
N PRO A 132 -20.33 5.04 25.24
CA PRO A 132 -20.90 3.75 24.85
C PRO A 132 -22.37 3.82 24.38
N ALA A 133 -23.16 4.74 24.93
CA ALA A 133 -24.55 4.92 24.52
C ALA A 133 -24.67 5.45 23.07
N ALA A 134 -23.76 6.33 22.65
CA ALA A 134 -23.72 6.81 21.27
C ALA A 134 -23.27 5.70 20.31
N VAL A 135 -22.31 4.87 20.72
CA VAL A 135 -21.87 3.68 19.96
C VAL A 135 -23.02 2.69 19.79
N ASP A 136 -23.74 2.37 20.87
CA ASP A 136 -24.88 1.47 20.83
C ASP A 136 -26.01 2.02 19.93
N CYS A 137 -26.32 3.32 20.02
CA CYS A 137 -27.28 3.98 19.13
C CYS A 137 -26.84 3.95 17.66
N PHE A 138 -25.55 4.14 17.39
CA PHE A 138 -25.00 4.04 16.03
C PHE A 138 -25.17 2.62 15.46
N LEU A 139 -24.81 1.60 16.25
CA LEU A 139 -24.86 0.19 15.87
C LEU A 139 -26.27 -0.42 15.87
N HIS A 140 -27.27 0.27 16.44
CA HIS A 140 -28.68 -0.13 16.35
C HIS A 140 -29.18 -0.27 14.90
N SER A 141 -28.63 0.51 13.97
CA SER A 141 -28.95 0.40 12.55
C SER A 141 -27.79 -0.26 11.80
N PRO A 142 -27.97 -1.49 11.26
CA PRO A 142 -26.90 -2.17 10.52
C PRO A 142 -26.52 -1.44 9.21
N ALA A 143 -27.42 -0.59 8.69
CA ALA A 143 -27.14 0.25 7.53
C ALA A 143 -26.00 1.24 7.80
N HIS A 144 -25.87 1.77 9.02
CA HIS A 144 -24.79 2.71 9.35
C HIS A 144 -23.42 2.02 9.35
N LEU A 145 -23.33 0.84 9.97
CA LEU A 145 -22.10 0.06 9.98
C LEU A 145 -21.68 -0.33 8.55
N THR A 146 -22.64 -0.79 7.73
CA THR A 146 -22.39 -1.16 6.33
C THR A 146 -21.89 0.05 5.52
N TYR A 147 -22.53 1.20 5.69
CA TYR A 147 -22.16 2.43 4.99
C TYR A 147 -20.75 2.92 5.36
N VAL A 148 -20.38 2.92 6.65
CA VAL A 148 -19.03 3.34 7.06
C VAL A 148 -17.96 2.34 6.59
N LEU A 149 -18.26 1.04 6.58
CA LEU A 149 -17.37 0.04 5.97
C LEU A 149 -17.15 0.32 4.48
N GLU A 150 -18.19 0.69 3.73
CA GLU A 150 -18.08 1.07 2.33
C GLU A 150 -17.27 2.36 2.13
N LEU A 151 -17.43 3.37 3.01
CA LEU A 151 -16.63 4.58 2.98
C LEU A 151 -15.12 4.30 3.12
N VAL A 152 -14.73 3.42 4.04
CA VAL A 152 -13.31 3.03 4.22
C VAL A 152 -12.78 2.29 2.99
N ARG A 153 -13.61 1.47 2.35
CA ARG A 153 -13.22 0.71 1.13
C ARG A 153 -13.18 1.54 -0.14
N ASN A 154 -13.79 2.72 -0.15
CA ASN A 154 -13.96 3.50 -1.36
C ASN A 154 -12.65 4.19 -1.76
N SER A 155 -11.92 3.61 -2.72
CA SER A 155 -10.66 4.18 -3.24
C SER A 155 -10.77 5.59 -3.84
N TYR A 156 -11.99 6.02 -4.21
CA TYR A 156 -12.23 7.37 -4.75
C TYR A 156 -12.52 8.41 -3.66
N ALA A 157 -12.69 7.98 -2.40
CA ALA A 157 -12.85 8.90 -1.28
C ALA A 157 -11.50 9.48 -0.85
N SER A 158 -11.51 10.73 -0.38
CA SER A 158 -10.30 11.39 0.11
C SER A 158 -9.71 10.64 1.31
N VAL A 159 -8.38 10.76 1.48
CA VAL A 159 -7.65 10.12 2.59
C VAL A 159 -8.26 10.50 3.94
N SER A 160 -8.67 11.76 4.13
CA SER A 160 -9.32 12.23 5.36
C SER A 160 -10.66 11.52 5.63
N VAL A 161 -11.47 11.31 4.58
CA VAL A 161 -12.77 10.62 4.71
C VAL A 161 -12.56 9.16 5.06
N ARG A 162 -11.67 8.46 4.35
CA ARG A 162 -11.37 7.05 4.63
C ARG A 162 -10.76 6.87 6.02
N GLY A 163 -9.80 7.70 6.39
CA GLY A 163 -9.15 7.68 7.70
C GLY A 163 -10.12 7.96 8.84
N PHE A 164 -10.94 9.02 8.75
CA PHE A 164 -11.92 9.31 9.80
C PHE A 164 -13.03 8.26 9.88
N ALA A 165 -13.49 7.72 8.75
CA ALA A 165 -14.41 6.58 8.76
C ALA A 165 -13.80 5.35 9.44
N ALA A 166 -12.50 5.08 9.22
CA ALA A 166 -11.79 4.01 9.90
C ALA A 166 -11.71 4.24 11.42
N VAL A 167 -11.47 5.48 11.86
CA VAL A 167 -11.52 5.86 13.28
C VAL A 167 -12.89 5.61 13.89
N VAL A 168 -13.99 6.02 13.23
CA VAL A 168 -15.36 5.77 13.70
C VAL A 168 -15.63 4.27 13.89
N LEU A 169 -15.19 3.42 12.95
CA LEU A 169 -15.29 1.96 13.10
C LEU A 169 -14.48 1.45 14.28
N GLY A 170 -13.28 2.00 14.49
CA GLY A 170 -12.42 1.61 15.61
C GLY A 170 -13.03 2.00 16.95
N GLU A 171 -13.68 3.16 17.04
CA GLU A 171 -14.43 3.55 18.24
C GLU A 171 -15.63 2.63 18.52
N CYS A 172 -16.26 2.10 17.47
CA CYS A 172 -17.29 1.05 17.60
C CYS A 172 -16.74 -0.29 18.11
N VAL A 173 -15.42 -0.48 18.13
CA VAL A 173 -14.76 -1.63 18.79
C VAL A 173 -14.32 -1.25 20.21
N LEU A 174 -13.73 -0.06 20.36
CA LEU A 174 -13.09 0.43 21.57
C LEU A 174 -14.09 0.74 22.70
N PHE A 175 -15.15 1.49 22.38
CA PHE A 175 -16.11 1.98 23.38
C PHE A 175 -17.41 1.16 23.42
N ASN A 176 -17.48 0.08 22.66
CA ASN A 176 -18.64 -0.79 22.62
C ASN A 176 -18.71 -1.68 23.86
N LYS A 177 -19.85 -1.56 24.57
CA LYS A 177 -20.16 -2.33 25.78
C LYS A 177 -21.32 -3.30 25.57
N SER A 178 -21.84 -3.41 24.34
CA SER A 178 -22.94 -4.31 24.04
C SER A 178 -22.48 -5.77 24.16
N SER A 179 -23.33 -6.59 24.75
CA SER A 179 -23.12 -8.05 24.87
C SER A 179 -23.98 -8.83 23.88
N GLU A 180 -24.64 -8.13 22.96
CA GLU A 180 -25.46 -8.76 21.93
C GLU A 180 -24.57 -9.28 20.81
N SER A 181 -24.68 -10.58 20.50
CA SER A 181 -23.75 -11.29 19.63
C SER A 181 -23.67 -10.78 18.19
N ASN A 182 -24.61 -9.93 17.75
CA ASN A 182 -24.62 -9.36 16.40
C ASN A 182 -24.14 -7.90 16.35
N ARG A 183 -23.90 -7.28 17.51
CA ARG A 183 -23.50 -5.86 17.64
C ARG A 183 -22.32 -5.66 18.59
N ASP A 184 -21.79 -6.74 19.18
CA ASP A 184 -20.63 -6.71 20.05
C ASP A 184 -19.35 -6.25 19.30
N SER A 185 -18.31 -5.91 20.06
CA SER A 185 -17.02 -5.49 19.48
C SER A 185 -16.45 -6.55 18.55
N PHE A 186 -16.76 -7.84 18.77
CA PHE A 186 -16.30 -8.91 17.92
C PHE A 186 -16.97 -8.91 16.56
N ALA A 187 -18.29 -8.77 16.48
CA ALA A 187 -19.03 -8.68 15.23
C ALA A 187 -18.54 -7.50 14.37
N VAL A 188 -18.18 -6.38 15.00
CA VAL A 188 -17.58 -5.23 14.30
C VAL A 188 -16.18 -5.56 13.77
N VAL A 189 -15.31 -6.19 14.58
CA VAL A 189 -13.96 -6.62 14.14
C VAL A 189 -14.03 -7.67 13.02
N ASP A 190 -14.93 -8.64 13.13
CA ASP A 190 -15.15 -9.63 12.07
C ASP A 190 -15.64 -8.96 10.79
N ALA A 191 -16.60 -8.03 10.86
CA ALA A 191 -17.04 -7.26 9.70
C ALA A 191 -15.90 -6.46 9.05
N ILE A 192 -15.03 -5.82 9.83
CA ILE A 192 -13.82 -5.14 9.33
C ILE A 192 -12.91 -6.15 8.63
N SER A 193 -12.63 -7.29 9.26
CA SER A 193 -11.76 -8.34 8.70
C SER A 193 -12.30 -8.91 7.39
N GLN A 194 -13.60 -9.22 7.33
CA GLN A 194 -14.24 -9.83 6.15
C GLN A 194 -14.43 -8.85 5.00
N LYS A 195 -14.76 -7.58 5.29
CA LYS A 195 -15.08 -6.60 4.25
C LYS A 195 -13.85 -5.81 3.80
N ILE A 196 -12.95 -5.44 4.70
CA ILE A 196 -11.80 -4.57 4.38
C ILE A 196 -10.49 -5.37 4.40
N GLY A 197 -10.35 -6.27 5.39
CA GLY A 197 -9.08 -6.88 5.75
C GLY A 197 -8.32 -6.02 6.75
N LEU A 198 -7.82 -6.61 7.85
CA LEU A 198 -7.20 -5.87 8.95
C LEU A 198 -5.95 -5.07 8.51
N ALA A 199 -5.13 -5.62 7.62
CA ALA A 199 -3.96 -4.91 7.09
C ALA A 199 -4.38 -3.65 6.30
N SER A 200 -5.32 -3.79 5.36
CA SER A 200 -5.87 -2.68 4.58
C SER A 200 -6.58 -1.65 5.47
N TYR A 201 -7.26 -2.10 6.52
CA TYR A 201 -7.87 -1.22 7.51
C TYR A 201 -6.82 -0.34 8.21
N PHE A 202 -5.72 -0.93 8.70
CA PHE A 202 -4.65 -0.19 9.36
C PHE A 202 -3.86 0.75 8.44
N LEU A 203 -3.72 0.40 7.15
CA LEU A 203 -3.12 1.31 6.16
C LEU A 203 -3.83 2.66 6.07
N ASN A 204 -5.14 2.72 6.33
CA ASN A 204 -5.88 4.00 6.32
C ASN A 204 -5.44 4.94 7.45
N PHE A 205 -4.98 4.41 8.60
CA PHE A 205 -4.41 5.22 9.68
C PHE A 205 -3.03 5.75 9.29
N ASP A 206 -2.20 4.91 8.66
CA ASP A 206 -0.87 5.33 8.19
C ASP A 206 -0.97 6.43 7.12
N GLU A 207 -1.92 6.31 6.18
CA GLU A 207 -2.22 7.35 5.18
C GLU A 207 -2.75 8.63 5.83
N LEU A 208 -3.64 8.51 6.81
CA LEU A 208 -4.18 9.65 7.57
C LEU A 208 -3.04 10.40 8.29
N ASN A 209 -2.17 9.70 9.01
CA ASN A 209 -1.04 10.28 9.74
C ASN A 209 -0.04 11.00 8.85
N LYS A 210 0.25 10.45 7.67
CA LYS A 210 1.09 11.15 6.69
C LYS A 210 0.49 12.50 6.31
N MET A 211 -0.82 12.55 6.08
CA MET A 211 -1.51 13.80 5.75
C MET A 211 -1.57 14.77 6.95
N LEU A 212 -1.82 14.27 8.16
CA LEU A 212 -1.78 15.09 9.38
C LEU A 212 -0.39 15.71 9.64
N SER A 213 0.67 14.96 9.37
CA SER A 213 2.05 15.45 9.48
C SER A 213 2.36 16.56 8.48
N LEU A 214 1.87 16.45 7.24
CA LEU A 214 2.02 17.48 6.21
C LEU A 214 1.23 18.75 6.53
N ALA A 215 0.04 18.61 7.12
CA ALA A 215 -0.76 19.75 7.57
C ALA A 215 -0.09 20.50 8.73
N SER A 216 0.56 19.78 9.64
CA SER A 216 1.22 20.36 10.81
C SER A 216 2.47 21.18 10.46
N THR A 217 3.23 20.80 9.42
CA THR A 217 4.40 21.56 8.95
C THR A 217 4.01 22.84 8.20
N SER A 218 2.84 22.86 7.54
CA SER A 218 2.31 24.05 6.86
C SER A 218 1.87 25.15 7.84
N VAL A 219 1.30 24.77 9.01
CA VAL A 219 0.87 25.73 10.05
C VAL A 219 2.06 26.43 10.71
N GLN A 220 3.24 25.82 10.77
CA GLN A 220 4.43 26.45 11.37
C GLN A 220 5.09 27.53 10.50
N HIS A 221 4.78 27.60 9.20
CA HIS A 221 5.31 28.65 8.31
C HIS A 221 4.49 29.96 8.32
N HIS A 222 3.33 29.99 8.97
CA HIS A 222 2.57 31.22 9.20
C HIS A 222 2.80 31.74 10.62
N GLU A 223 3.96 32.35 10.83
CA GLU A 223 4.21 33.20 12.00
C GLU A 223 3.15 34.32 12.04
N PRO A 224 2.57 34.64 13.22
CA PRO A 224 1.57 35.69 13.32
C PRO A 224 2.24 37.03 13.04
N VAL A 225 1.89 37.66 11.92
CA VAL A 225 2.28 39.04 11.58
C VAL A 225 1.68 39.98 12.63
N THR A 226 2.44 40.13 13.71
CA THR A 226 2.18 41.12 14.75
C THR A 226 2.82 42.40 14.26
N ARG A 227 1.99 43.41 13.98
CA ARG A 227 2.44 44.76 13.65
C ARG A 227 3.45 45.26 14.68
N SER A 228 4.72 45.35 14.30
CA SER A 228 5.69 46.33 14.81
C SER A 228 6.95 46.34 13.94
N SER A 229 7.63 47.48 13.97
CA SER A 229 8.46 48.08 12.92
C SER A 229 9.89 47.53 12.79
N SER A 230 10.38 47.58 11.55
CA SER A 230 11.75 47.90 11.09
C SER A 230 12.96 47.01 11.45
N ALA A 231 13.67 46.64 10.37
CA ALA A 231 15.09 46.32 10.24
C ALA A 231 15.54 44.89 10.61
N SER A 232 15.63 44.02 9.60
CA SER A 232 16.85 43.25 9.34
C SER A 232 16.86 42.71 7.92
N LEU A 233 17.81 43.18 7.10
CA LEU A 233 18.24 42.56 5.86
C LEU A 233 19.05 41.31 6.23
N VAL A 234 18.50 40.11 6.04
CA VAL A 234 19.30 38.90 5.89
C VAL A 234 18.76 38.08 4.73
N GLU A 235 19.56 38.13 3.67
CA GLU A 235 19.62 37.29 2.50
C GLU A 235 19.64 35.80 2.88
N MET A 236 18.67 35.02 2.40
CA MET A 236 18.71 33.56 2.46
C MET A 236 18.08 32.96 1.21
N ASN A 237 18.98 32.42 0.37
CA ASN A 237 18.83 31.53 -0.79
C ASN A 237 17.41 31.15 -1.23
N GLU A 238 17.06 31.64 -2.41
CA GLU A 238 16.13 30.99 -3.33
C GLU A 238 16.64 29.58 -3.67
N ILE A 239 16.08 28.57 -3.00
CA ILE A 239 16.04 27.21 -3.55
C ILE A 239 14.72 27.11 -4.28
N GLU A 240 14.81 27.19 -5.60
CA GLU A 240 13.76 26.93 -6.57
C GLU A 240 13.37 25.44 -6.47
N SER A 241 12.46 25.11 -5.53
CA SER A 241 11.80 23.81 -5.49
C SER A 241 10.40 24.00 -6.05
N GLY A 242 10.19 23.50 -7.27
CA GLY A 242 8.88 23.41 -7.90
C GLY A 242 7.90 22.67 -7.00
N GLY A 243 7.10 23.43 -6.26
CA GLY A 243 6.03 22.95 -5.40
C GLY A 243 4.79 23.74 -5.73
N ILE A 244 3.80 23.06 -6.28
CA ILE A 244 2.45 23.57 -6.52
C ILE A 244 2.01 24.30 -5.26
N SER A 245 1.88 25.63 -5.33
CA SER A 245 1.33 26.46 -4.26
C SER A 245 -0.16 26.13 -4.15
N GLN A 246 -0.50 25.00 -3.52
CA GLN A 246 -1.83 24.78 -2.99
C GLN A 246 -1.96 25.72 -1.79
N LYS A 247 -2.58 26.88 -2.02
CA LYS A 247 -3.25 27.61 -0.94
C LYS A 247 -4.20 26.62 -0.27
N HIS A 248 -3.80 26.06 0.87
CA HIS A 248 -4.71 25.24 1.67
C HIS A 248 -5.85 26.14 2.15
N ASP A 249 -7.08 25.76 1.84
CA ASP A 249 -8.27 26.49 2.29
C ASP A 249 -8.28 26.58 3.83
N PRO A 250 -8.58 27.75 4.42
CA PRO A 250 -8.61 27.94 5.88
C PRO A 250 -9.50 26.94 6.62
N ILE A 251 -10.53 26.43 5.93
CA ILE A 251 -11.49 25.46 6.44
C ILE A 251 -10.85 24.08 6.61
N LEU A 252 -9.98 23.66 5.68
CA LEU A 252 -9.27 22.39 5.78
C LEU A 252 -8.28 22.40 6.95
N LEU A 253 -7.60 23.53 7.19
CA LEU A 253 -6.73 23.71 8.35
C LEU A 253 -7.51 23.67 9.68
N ALA A 254 -8.73 24.22 9.71
CA ALA A 254 -9.59 24.16 10.90
C ALA A 254 -10.05 22.73 11.24
N ILE A 255 -10.16 21.84 10.25
CA ILE A 255 -10.50 20.42 10.46
C ILE A 255 -9.39 19.68 11.20
N PHE A 256 -8.14 20.09 11.03
CA PHE A 256 -6.96 19.48 11.64
C PHE A 256 -6.39 20.34 12.77
N ASP A 257 -7.27 20.83 13.66
CA ASP A 257 -6.83 21.50 14.88
C ASP A 257 -5.90 20.57 15.70
N PRO A 258 -4.80 21.08 16.30
CA PRO A 258 -3.84 20.25 17.03
C PRO A 258 -4.46 19.37 18.12
N LEU A 259 -5.51 19.84 18.79
CA LEU A 259 -6.21 19.06 19.81
C LEU A 259 -6.94 17.87 19.20
N PHE A 260 -7.54 18.04 18.02
CA PHE A 260 -8.19 16.95 17.30
C PHE A 260 -7.16 15.97 16.75
N VAL A 261 -6.02 16.44 16.22
CA VAL A 261 -4.92 15.56 15.78
C VAL A 261 -4.41 14.69 16.93
N ASN A 262 -4.21 15.26 18.11
CA ASN A 262 -3.81 14.51 19.30
C ASN A 262 -4.87 13.47 19.73
N LEU A 263 -6.15 13.79 19.58
CA LEU A 263 -7.24 12.84 19.83
C LEU A 263 -7.15 11.65 18.86
N ILE A 264 -6.95 11.88 17.57
CA ILE A 264 -6.81 10.83 16.56
C ILE A 264 -5.60 9.93 16.86
N ASN A 265 -4.44 10.52 17.17
CA ASN A 265 -3.23 9.77 17.49
C ASN A 265 -3.41 8.87 18.73
N ARG A 266 -4.10 9.37 19.77
CA ARG A 266 -4.43 8.57 20.95
C ARG A 266 -5.38 7.42 20.59
N LEU A 267 -6.48 7.74 19.91
CA LEU A 267 -7.48 6.75 19.50
C LEU A 267 -6.86 5.66 18.63
N GLU A 268 -5.96 5.99 17.72
CA GLU A 268 -5.31 4.99 16.87
C GLU A 268 -4.58 3.91 17.68
N VAL A 269 -3.78 4.31 18.67
CA VAL A 269 -3.02 3.37 19.50
C VAL A 269 -3.99 2.45 20.25
N ASP A 270 -5.00 3.03 20.90
CA ASP A 270 -6.00 2.29 21.67
C ASP A 270 -6.83 1.35 20.78
N ILE A 271 -7.22 1.80 19.59
CA ILE A 271 -7.95 1.01 18.59
C ILE A 271 -7.11 -0.18 18.12
N ARG A 272 -5.84 0.04 17.76
CA ARG A 272 -4.93 -1.03 17.30
C ARG A 272 -4.78 -2.10 18.39
N GLU A 273 -4.50 -1.69 19.62
CA GLU A 273 -4.37 -2.61 20.76
C GLU A 273 -5.67 -3.41 20.97
N ARG A 274 -6.81 -2.72 21.02
CA ARG A 274 -8.11 -3.37 21.28
C ARG A 274 -8.54 -4.33 20.18
N ILE A 275 -8.31 -3.99 18.90
CA ILE A 275 -8.62 -4.89 17.79
C ILE A 275 -7.77 -6.17 17.87
N VAL A 276 -6.47 -6.03 18.16
CA VAL A 276 -5.56 -7.20 18.33
C VAL A 276 -6.00 -8.06 19.52
N GLU A 277 -6.41 -7.44 20.63
CA GLU A 277 -6.95 -8.14 21.79
C GLU A 277 -8.21 -8.92 21.43
N VAL A 278 -9.23 -8.28 20.85
CA VAL A 278 -10.50 -8.93 20.49
C VAL A 278 -10.29 -10.05 19.47
N PHE A 279 -9.41 -9.84 18.49
CA PHE A 279 -9.12 -10.82 17.44
C PHE A 279 -8.30 -12.03 17.95
N SER A 280 -7.44 -11.84 18.94
CA SER A 280 -6.65 -12.94 19.54
C SER A 280 -7.46 -13.81 20.49
N HIS A 281 -8.37 -13.23 21.26
CA HIS A 281 -9.23 -13.97 22.21
C HIS A 281 -10.19 -14.94 21.50
N THR A 282 -10.57 -14.66 20.26
CA THR A 282 -11.49 -15.50 19.49
C THR A 282 -10.81 -16.68 18.81
N LYS A 283 -9.58 -16.48 18.30
CA LYS A 283 -8.74 -17.59 17.80
C LYS A 283 -8.49 -18.64 18.89
N ASN A 284 -8.43 -18.22 20.15
CA ASN A 284 -8.28 -19.12 21.30
C ASN A 284 -9.60 -19.76 21.78
N LYS A 285 -10.76 -19.09 21.66
CA LYS A 285 -12.06 -19.69 22.02
C LYS A 285 -12.54 -20.78 21.05
N VAL A 286 -12.11 -20.75 19.80
CA VAL A 286 -12.34 -21.86 18.85
C VAL A 286 -11.37 -23.03 19.08
N ALA A 287 -10.24 -22.78 19.77
CA ALA A 287 -9.19 -23.75 20.05
C ALA A 287 -9.22 -24.35 21.47
N THR A 288 -10.20 -24.00 22.31
CA THR A 288 -10.44 -24.78 23.55
C THR A 288 -11.20 -26.04 23.17
N VAL A 289 -10.44 -27.14 23.08
CA VAL A 289 -10.96 -28.51 23.03
C VAL A 289 -12.09 -28.62 24.07
N PRO A 290 -13.35 -28.87 23.65
CA PRO A 290 -14.47 -29.12 24.57
C PRO A 290 -14.06 -30.06 25.71
N ALA A 291 -14.54 -29.84 26.92
CA ALA A 291 -14.14 -30.64 28.08
C ALA A 291 -14.38 -32.15 27.88
N GLU A 292 -15.31 -32.51 26.98
CA GLU A 292 -15.60 -33.87 26.54
C GLU A 292 -14.54 -34.47 25.61
N LEU A 293 -13.70 -33.66 24.97
CA LEU A 293 -12.63 -34.08 24.07
C LEU A 293 -11.25 -34.16 24.76
N ALA A 294 -11.14 -33.70 26.02
CA ALA A 294 -9.92 -33.89 26.81
C ALA A 294 -9.80 -35.34 27.33
N GLN A 295 -8.58 -35.86 27.38
CA GLN A 295 -8.30 -37.17 28.00
C GLN A 295 -8.56 -37.10 29.50
N LYS A 296 -9.39 -38.00 30.03
CA LYS A 296 -9.71 -38.01 31.46
C LYS A 296 -8.55 -38.65 32.24
N GLY A 297 -8.30 -38.16 33.46
CA GLY A 297 -7.21 -38.67 34.30
C GLY A 297 -7.38 -40.17 34.57
N GLY A 298 -6.41 -40.98 34.14
CA GLY A 298 -6.40 -42.44 34.29
C GLY A 298 -6.98 -43.24 33.12
N GLU A 299 -7.44 -42.58 32.05
CA GLU A 299 -7.94 -43.24 30.84
C GLU A 299 -6.79 -43.76 29.98
N THR A 300 -6.81 -45.04 29.61
CA THR A 300 -5.83 -45.61 28.67
C THR A 300 -6.05 -45.06 27.26
N GLU A 301 -5.00 -44.99 26.43
CA GLU A 301 -5.07 -44.40 25.09
C GLU A 301 -6.14 -45.08 24.20
N THR A 302 -6.34 -46.39 24.36
CA THR A 302 -7.36 -47.16 23.65
C THR A 302 -8.79 -46.81 24.09
N GLU A 303 -9.00 -46.54 25.38
CA GLU A 303 -10.28 -46.10 25.92
C GLU A 303 -10.62 -44.67 25.50
N TYR A 304 -9.61 -43.78 25.49
CA TYR A 304 -9.74 -42.42 25.01
C TYR A 304 -10.13 -42.37 23.53
N ILE A 305 -9.46 -43.14 22.67
CA ILE A 305 -9.79 -43.24 21.24
C ILE A 305 -11.20 -43.81 21.05
N LYS A 306 -11.58 -44.84 21.80
CA LYS A 306 -12.92 -45.44 21.72
C LYS A 306 -14.02 -44.45 22.13
N ARG A 307 -13.79 -43.67 23.17
CA ARG A 307 -14.71 -42.62 23.64
C ARG A 307 -14.82 -41.49 22.63
N LEU A 308 -13.70 -41.03 22.07
CA LEU A 308 -13.66 -40.02 21.03
C LEU A 308 -14.44 -40.46 19.79
N LYS A 309 -14.23 -41.71 19.34
CA LYS A 309 -14.97 -42.30 18.22
C LYS A 309 -16.48 -42.36 18.50
N SER A 310 -16.88 -42.83 19.69
CA SER A 310 -18.29 -42.87 20.09
C SER A 310 -18.92 -41.47 20.17
N PHE A 311 -18.17 -40.47 20.62
CA PHE A 311 -18.62 -39.08 20.66
C PHE A 311 -18.84 -38.51 19.26
N VAL A 312 -17.89 -38.70 18.34
CA VAL A 312 -18.01 -38.28 16.94
C VAL A 312 -19.19 -38.97 16.25
N GLU A 313 -19.34 -40.29 16.44
CA GLU A 313 -20.49 -41.03 15.92
C GLU A 313 -21.81 -40.46 16.46
N LYS A 314 -21.90 -40.17 17.77
CA LYS A 314 -23.10 -39.56 18.36
C LYS A 314 -23.42 -38.19 17.76
N GLN A 315 -22.41 -37.33 17.57
CA GLN A 315 -22.59 -36.02 16.95
C GLN A 315 -23.04 -36.12 15.48
N CYS A 316 -22.52 -37.10 14.72
CA CYS A 316 -22.99 -37.36 13.36
C CYS A 316 -24.48 -37.77 13.33
N HIS A 317 -24.93 -38.60 14.28
CA HIS A 317 -26.34 -38.97 14.38
C HIS A 317 -27.22 -37.79 14.78
N GLU A 318 -26.79 -36.97 15.76
CA GLU A 318 -27.53 -35.76 16.17
C GLU A 318 -27.66 -34.75 15.03
N MET A 319 -26.59 -34.55 14.24
CA MET A 319 -26.62 -33.69 13.06
C MET A 319 -27.54 -34.25 11.96
N GLN A 320 -27.52 -35.56 11.73
CA GLN A 320 -28.42 -36.21 10.78
C GLN A 320 -29.90 -36.09 11.19
N ASP A 321 -30.20 -36.23 12.47
CA ASP A 321 -31.54 -36.03 13.03
C ASP A 321 -32.01 -34.58 12.90
N LEU A 322 -31.13 -33.60 13.17
CA LEU A 322 -31.44 -32.18 12.98
C LEU A 322 -31.73 -31.86 11.51
N VAL A 323 -30.93 -32.40 10.59
CA VAL A 323 -31.17 -32.23 9.15
C VAL A 323 -32.51 -32.85 8.75
N ALA A 324 -32.85 -34.04 9.23
CA ALA A 324 -34.13 -34.69 8.97
C ALA A 324 -35.31 -33.86 9.52
N ARG A 325 -35.20 -33.34 10.75
CA ARG A 325 -36.24 -32.48 11.36
C ARG A 325 -36.41 -31.17 10.59
N ASN A 326 -35.30 -30.53 10.19
CA ASN A 326 -35.34 -29.31 9.39
C ASN A 326 -35.98 -29.55 8.02
N ALA A 327 -35.71 -30.70 7.39
CA ALA A 327 -36.39 -31.10 6.15
C ALA A 327 -37.90 -31.27 6.36
N THR A 328 -38.32 -31.95 7.43
CA THR A 328 -39.76 -32.10 7.74
C THR A 328 -40.45 -30.77 8.08
N LEU A 329 -39.77 -29.87 8.80
CA LEU A 329 -40.29 -28.53 9.11
C LEU A 329 -40.40 -27.67 7.86
N ALA A 330 -39.45 -27.78 6.93
CA ALA A 330 -39.53 -27.11 5.63
C ALA A 330 -40.74 -27.61 4.83
N ASP A 331 -40.98 -28.92 4.80
CA ASP A 331 -42.16 -29.51 4.16
C ASP A 331 -43.48 -29.12 4.84
N GLU A 332 -43.51 -29.03 6.17
CA GLU A 332 -44.68 -28.56 6.92
C GLU A 332 -44.96 -27.07 6.69
N LEU A 333 -43.95 -26.21 6.61
CA LEU A 333 -44.11 -24.81 6.25
C LEU A 333 -44.68 -24.65 4.84
N MET A 334 -44.20 -25.46 3.88
CA MET A 334 -44.72 -25.50 2.52
C MET A 334 -46.18 -25.98 2.46
N ARG A 335 -46.57 -26.95 3.29
CA ARG A 335 -47.97 -27.41 3.38
C ARG A 335 -48.89 -26.45 4.12
N THR A 336 -48.39 -25.78 5.16
CA THR A 336 -49.18 -24.85 5.98
C THR A 336 -49.44 -23.54 5.24
N GLY A 337 -48.50 -23.09 4.41
CA GLY A 337 -48.72 -22.01 3.44
C GLY A 337 -49.82 -22.31 2.40
N SER A 338 -50.21 -23.57 2.24
CA SER A 338 -51.28 -24.01 1.33
C SER A 338 -52.62 -24.31 2.01
N LYS A 339 -52.71 -24.22 3.35
CA LYS A 339 -53.90 -24.67 4.12
C LYS A 339 -54.67 -23.54 4.82
N GLY A 340 -54.46 -22.30 4.41
CA GLY A 340 -55.33 -21.18 4.75
C GLY A 340 -56.07 -20.71 3.51
N THR A 341 -57.36 -21.04 3.43
CA THR A 341 -58.43 -20.51 2.53
C THR A 341 -59.06 -21.62 1.69
N PHE A 342 -60.01 -22.34 2.29
CA PHE A 342 -61.05 -23.06 1.54
C PHE A 342 -62.36 -22.31 1.69
N GLU A 343 -62.80 -21.73 0.57
CA GLU A 343 -64.11 -21.93 -0.07
C GLU A 343 -64.59 -20.65 -0.77
N TYR A 344 -64.93 -20.82 -2.06
CA TYR A 344 -65.48 -19.83 -3.01
C TYR A 344 -64.52 -18.83 -3.70
N ALA A 345 -63.58 -19.31 -4.53
CA ALA A 345 -63.14 -18.61 -5.78
C ALA A 345 -62.14 -19.45 -6.62
N GLU A 346 -62.35 -20.75 -6.75
CA GLU A 346 -61.34 -21.67 -7.28
C GLU A 346 -61.39 -21.80 -8.83
N LYS A 347 -61.01 -20.75 -9.56
CA LYS A 347 -60.62 -20.90 -10.99
C LYS A 347 -59.82 -19.77 -11.63
N SER A 348 -59.78 -18.55 -11.06
CA SER A 348 -59.06 -17.42 -11.68
C SER A 348 -57.69 -17.11 -11.07
N SER A 349 -57.45 -17.41 -9.78
CA SER A 349 -56.16 -17.18 -9.11
C SER A 349 -55.12 -18.26 -9.43
N SER A 350 -55.53 -19.53 -9.52
CA SER A 350 -54.64 -20.68 -9.74
C SER A 350 -53.84 -20.59 -11.05
N THR A 351 -54.45 -20.11 -12.14
CA THR A 351 -53.74 -19.96 -13.41
C THR A 351 -52.70 -18.83 -13.36
N ARG A 352 -53.01 -17.73 -12.68
CA ARG A 352 -52.10 -16.59 -12.55
C ARG A 352 -50.91 -16.94 -11.66
N ASP A 353 -51.13 -17.64 -10.56
CA ASP A 353 -50.07 -18.05 -9.67
C ASP A 353 -49.23 -19.18 -10.27
N ARG A 354 -49.82 -20.11 -11.03
CA ARG A 354 -49.06 -21.09 -11.85
C ARG A 354 -48.18 -20.41 -12.91
N VAL A 355 -48.66 -19.35 -13.55
CA VAL A 355 -47.86 -18.59 -14.52
C VAL A 355 -46.71 -17.84 -13.84
N LYS A 356 -46.91 -17.29 -12.64
CA LYS A 356 -45.85 -16.65 -11.84
C LYS A 356 -44.82 -17.66 -11.33
N THR A 357 -45.24 -18.81 -10.81
CA THR A 357 -44.32 -19.86 -10.35
C THR A 357 -43.52 -20.42 -11.51
N GLU A 358 -44.13 -20.57 -12.68
CA GLU A 358 -43.42 -21.04 -13.89
C GLU A 358 -42.47 -19.97 -14.45
N ALA A 359 -42.79 -18.67 -14.29
CA ALA A 359 -41.87 -17.58 -14.60
C ALA A 359 -40.65 -17.60 -13.66
N LEU A 360 -40.88 -17.67 -12.34
CA LEU A 360 -39.80 -17.78 -11.36
C LEU A 360 -38.93 -19.02 -11.55
N ARG A 361 -39.52 -20.15 -11.97
CA ARG A 361 -38.79 -21.37 -12.31
C ARG A 361 -37.85 -21.17 -13.49
N ARG A 362 -38.33 -20.50 -14.55
CA ARG A 362 -37.49 -20.15 -15.71
C ARG A 362 -36.37 -19.18 -15.34
N ASP A 363 -36.66 -18.19 -14.51
CA ASP A 363 -35.66 -17.23 -14.04
C ASP A 363 -34.58 -17.92 -13.18
N LEU A 364 -34.97 -18.90 -12.35
CA LEU A 364 -34.04 -19.72 -11.57
C LEU A 364 -33.15 -20.58 -12.47
N GLU A 365 -33.71 -21.22 -13.49
CA GLU A 365 -32.97 -22.02 -14.46
C GLU A 365 -32.02 -21.17 -15.32
N GLU A 366 -32.41 -19.95 -15.65
CA GLU A 366 -31.55 -19.00 -16.37
C GLU A 366 -30.42 -18.49 -15.48
N ALA A 367 -30.72 -18.13 -14.23
CA ALA A 367 -29.72 -17.74 -13.25
C ALA A 367 -28.70 -18.86 -12.99
N THR A 368 -29.16 -20.11 -12.90
CA THR A 368 -28.30 -21.29 -12.72
C THR A 368 -27.34 -21.47 -13.91
N ARG A 369 -27.85 -21.36 -15.15
CA ARG A 369 -27.00 -21.42 -16.36
C ARG A 369 -25.98 -20.28 -16.42
N ARG A 370 -26.36 -19.07 -16.01
CA ARG A 370 -25.42 -17.93 -15.92
C ARG A 370 -24.32 -18.19 -14.90
N ILE A 371 -24.66 -18.77 -13.74
CA ILE A 371 -23.68 -19.15 -12.71
C ILE A 371 -22.72 -20.23 -13.24
N GLU A 372 -23.21 -21.22 -13.98
CA GLU A 372 -22.35 -22.25 -14.59
C GLU A 372 -21.37 -21.67 -15.62
N LEU A 373 -21.82 -20.74 -16.48
CA LEU A 373 -20.95 -20.04 -17.42
C LEU A 373 -19.89 -19.21 -16.69
N LEU A 374 -20.28 -18.45 -15.66
CA LEU A 374 -19.34 -17.67 -14.85
C LEU A 374 -18.34 -18.55 -14.10
N LYS A 375 -18.74 -19.74 -13.65
CA LYS A 375 -17.82 -20.72 -13.05
C LYS A 375 -16.79 -21.23 -14.06
N LEU A 376 -17.20 -21.49 -15.30
CA LEU A 376 -16.29 -21.90 -16.37
C LEU A 376 -15.31 -20.77 -16.73
N GLU A 377 -15.81 -19.55 -16.86
CA GLU A 377 -14.98 -18.36 -17.13
C GLU A 377 -13.99 -18.10 -16.00
N LYS A 378 -14.43 -18.22 -14.75
CA LYS A 378 -13.57 -18.15 -13.57
C LYS A 378 -12.46 -19.21 -13.60
N SER A 379 -12.79 -20.47 -13.89
CA SER A 379 -11.79 -21.56 -13.99
C SER A 379 -10.75 -21.25 -15.06
N LYS A 380 -11.18 -20.74 -16.22
CA LYS A 380 -10.28 -20.36 -17.32
C LYS A 380 -9.39 -19.17 -16.95
N ALA A 381 -9.93 -18.18 -16.23
CA ALA A 381 -9.18 -17.04 -15.74
C ALA A 381 -8.15 -17.46 -14.67
N GLU A 382 -8.50 -18.39 -13.77
CA GLU A 382 -7.60 -18.95 -12.77
C GLU A 382 -6.45 -19.73 -13.41
N GLU A 383 -6.72 -20.54 -14.44
CA GLU A 383 -5.66 -21.22 -15.22
C GLU A 383 -4.72 -20.23 -15.91
N ALA A 384 -5.26 -19.16 -16.51
CA ALA A 384 -4.45 -18.11 -17.12
C ALA A 384 -3.59 -17.38 -16.09
N ALA A 385 -4.15 -17.05 -14.92
CA ALA A 385 -3.42 -16.42 -13.83
C ALA A 385 -2.26 -17.29 -13.33
N ASN A 386 -2.50 -18.59 -13.11
CA ASN A 386 -1.46 -19.55 -12.73
C ASN A 386 -0.34 -19.63 -13.78
N ASN A 387 -0.67 -19.55 -15.07
CA ASN A 387 0.33 -19.55 -16.13
C ASN A 387 1.19 -18.28 -16.11
N TYR A 388 0.60 -17.11 -15.87
CA TYR A 388 1.34 -15.85 -15.75
C TYR A 388 2.20 -15.81 -14.49
N GLU A 389 1.72 -16.34 -13.36
CA GLU A 389 2.50 -16.45 -12.12
C GLU A 389 3.73 -17.35 -12.32
N ASN A 390 3.56 -18.50 -12.97
CA ASN A 390 4.68 -19.38 -13.32
C ASN A 390 5.69 -18.71 -14.26
N LEU A 391 5.23 -17.90 -15.22
CA LEU A 391 6.12 -17.16 -16.12
C LEU A 391 6.88 -16.07 -15.37
N ALA A 392 6.20 -15.33 -14.48
CA ALA A 392 6.81 -14.31 -13.64
C ALA A 392 7.88 -14.92 -12.71
N GLY A 393 7.59 -16.06 -12.07
CA GLY A 393 8.56 -16.75 -11.22
C GLY A 393 9.81 -17.24 -11.97
N LYS A 394 9.66 -17.66 -13.24
CA LYS A 394 10.81 -17.96 -14.11
C LYS A 394 11.66 -16.72 -14.39
N LEU A 395 11.02 -15.63 -14.79
CA LEU A 395 11.72 -14.36 -15.06
C LEU A 395 12.42 -13.81 -13.81
N GLU A 396 11.81 -13.95 -12.63
CA GLU A 396 12.42 -13.57 -11.37
C GLU A 396 13.65 -14.43 -11.04
N SER A 397 13.56 -15.74 -11.24
CA SER A 397 14.70 -16.67 -11.09
C SER A 397 15.84 -16.31 -12.05
N ASP A 398 15.52 -16.00 -13.31
CA ASP A 398 16.51 -15.61 -14.33
C ASP A 398 17.18 -14.29 -13.98
N LEU A 399 16.41 -13.29 -13.54
CA LEU A 399 16.94 -12.01 -13.06
C LEU A 399 17.84 -12.19 -11.83
N LYS A 400 17.46 -13.08 -10.91
CA LYS A 400 18.28 -13.39 -9.74
C LYS A 400 19.58 -14.08 -10.12
N SER A 401 19.53 -15.03 -11.06
CA SER A 401 20.71 -15.68 -11.61
C SER A 401 21.65 -14.68 -12.29
N LEU A 402 21.08 -13.77 -13.10
CA LEU A 402 21.83 -12.71 -13.78
C LEU A 402 22.46 -11.74 -12.78
N SER A 403 21.70 -11.31 -11.76
CA SER A 403 22.22 -10.47 -10.68
C SER A 403 23.36 -11.14 -9.91
N ASN A 404 23.24 -12.45 -9.61
CA ASN A 404 24.32 -13.20 -8.99
C ASN A 404 25.56 -13.28 -9.89
N ALA A 405 25.39 -13.47 -11.20
CA ALA A 405 26.50 -13.47 -12.16
C ALA A 405 27.21 -12.11 -12.22
N TYR A 406 26.46 -11.00 -12.25
CA TYR A 406 27.02 -9.65 -12.17
C TYR A 406 27.76 -9.41 -10.86
N ASN A 407 27.19 -9.83 -9.72
CA ASN A 407 27.85 -9.68 -8.42
C ASN A 407 29.16 -10.48 -8.35
N SER A 408 29.19 -11.70 -8.90
CA SER A 408 30.42 -12.49 -8.98
C SER A 408 31.46 -11.83 -9.89
N LEU A 409 31.04 -11.30 -11.04
CA LEU A 409 31.94 -10.60 -11.96
C LEU A 409 32.52 -9.33 -11.32
N GLU A 410 31.70 -8.57 -10.59
CA GLU A 410 32.16 -7.41 -9.83
C GLU A 410 33.19 -7.79 -8.77
N GLN A 411 32.97 -8.89 -8.05
CA GLN A 411 33.96 -9.42 -7.10
C GLN A 411 35.27 -9.83 -7.77
N ASP A 412 35.19 -10.49 -8.93
CA ASP A 412 36.37 -10.84 -9.72
C ASP A 412 37.11 -9.60 -10.22
N ASN A 413 36.36 -8.57 -10.64
CA ASN A 413 36.92 -7.30 -11.10
C ASN A 413 37.62 -6.56 -9.95
N ILE A 414 36.99 -6.46 -8.77
CA ILE A 414 37.63 -5.90 -7.57
C ILE A 414 38.89 -6.68 -7.20
N ARG A 415 38.86 -8.02 -7.31
CA ARG A 415 40.05 -8.86 -7.07
C ARG A 415 41.16 -8.51 -8.06
N LEU A 416 40.86 -8.48 -9.36
CA LEU A 416 41.81 -8.12 -10.41
C LEU A 416 42.33 -6.69 -10.25
N GLU A 417 41.49 -5.72 -9.92
CA GLU A 417 41.91 -4.35 -9.62
C GLU A 417 42.85 -4.31 -8.41
N SER A 418 42.57 -5.10 -7.37
CA SER A 418 43.45 -5.20 -6.21
C SER A 418 44.79 -5.83 -6.56
N GLU A 419 44.81 -6.86 -7.42
CA GLU A 419 46.00 -7.51 -7.93
C GLU A 419 46.81 -6.55 -8.80
N VAL A 420 46.18 -5.86 -9.76
CA VAL A 420 46.79 -4.80 -10.57
C VAL A 420 47.34 -3.68 -9.68
N LYS A 421 46.63 -3.30 -8.63
CA LYS A 421 47.08 -2.27 -7.68
C LYS A 421 48.26 -2.73 -6.84
N VAL A 422 48.31 -4.01 -6.45
CA VAL A 422 49.46 -4.61 -5.76
C VAL A 422 50.64 -4.69 -6.71
N LEU A 423 50.45 -5.15 -7.95
CA LEU A 423 51.49 -5.16 -8.99
C LEU A 423 52.02 -3.74 -9.27
N ARG A 424 51.14 -2.73 -9.37
CA ARG A 424 51.52 -1.31 -9.48
C ARG A 424 52.21 -0.71 -8.24
N LYS A 425 52.03 -1.32 -7.06
CA LYS A 425 52.68 -0.88 -5.80
C LYS A 425 53.95 -1.67 -5.48
N GLY A 426 54.08 -2.89 -6.00
CA GLY A 426 55.22 -3.80 -5.82
C GLY A 426 56.34 -3.61 -6.84
N GLY A 427 56.16 -2.75 -7.83
CA GLY A 427 57.18 -2.34 -8.79
C GLY A 427 56.72 -1.04 -9.46
N THR A 428 57.68 -0.17 -9.74
CA THR A 428 57.58 1.21 -10.24
C THR A 428 56.64 1.44 -11.45
N PRO A 429 56.28 2.71 -11.74
CA PRO A 429 55.34 3.06 -12.80
C PRO A 429 55.92 2.66 -14.15
N TYR A 430 55.23 1.80 -14.89
CA TYR A 430 55.72 1.18 -16.14
C TYR A 430 56.92 0.24 -15.90
N PRO A 431 57.07 -0.86 -16.66
CA PRO A 431 58.41 -1.40 -16.86
C PRO A 431 59.22 -0.22 -17.39
N ASP A 432 60.32 0.13 -16.75
CA ASP A 432 61.21 1.16 -17.27
C ASP A 432 61.71 0.68 -18.64
N VAL A 433 60.99 1.09 -19.68
CA VAL A 433 61.27 0.71 -21.06
C VAL A 433 62.65 1.21 -21.42
N GLU A 434 63.14 2.25 -20.74
CA GLU A 434 64.52 2.72 -20.86
C GLU A 434 65.49 1.72 -20.22
N ALA A 435 65.29 1.30 -18.97
CA ALA A 435 66.16 0.30 -18.33
C ALA A 435 66.15 -1.08 -19.03
N ILE A 436 64.99 -1.55 -19.51
CA ILE A 436 64.90 -2.82 -20.27
C ILE A 436 65.56 -2.68 -21.65
N ARG A 437 65.46 -1.50 -22.28
CA ARG A 437 66.10 -1.21 -23.58
C ARG A 437 67.59 -0.91 -23.42
N GLU A 438 68.03 -0.45 -22.26
CA GLU A 438 69.42 -0.24 -21.89
C GLU A 438 70.08 -1.58 -21.51
N GLU A 439 69.43 -2.43 -20.73
CA GLU A 439 69.88 -3.80 -20.44
C GLU A 439 69.93 -4.65 -21.72
N ALA A 440 68.91 -4.58 -22.59
CA ALA A 440 68.93 -5.25 -23.88
C ALA A 440 70.01 -4.69 -24.83
N ARG A 441 70.35 -3.38 -24.75
CA ARG A 441 71.47 -2.80 -25.51
C ARG A 441 72.81 -3.23 -24.95
N GLU A 442 72.96 -3.29 -23.63
CA GLU A 442 74.21 -3.68 -22.97
C GLU A 442 74.50 -5.17 -23.24
N GLU A 443 73.49 -6.04 -23.18
CA GLU A 443 73.63 -7.46 -23.53
C GLU A 443 73.99 -7.62 -25.02
N ALA A 444 73.30 -6.91 -25.92
CA ALA A 444 73.61 -6.93 -27.36
C ALA A 444 75.01 -6.37 -27.67
N GLN A 445 75.44 -5.33 -26.95
CA GLN A 445 76.78 -4.77 -27.10
C GLN A 445 77.84 -5.76 -26.59
N LYS A 446 77.56 -6.46 -25.49
CA LYS A 446 78.47 -7.45 -24.92
C LYS A 446 78.59 -8.70 -25.79
N GLU A 447 77.49 -9.15 -26.40
CA GLU A 447 77.51 -10.20 -27.42
C GLU A 447 78.30 -9.74 -28.66
N SER A 448 78.07 -8.52 -29.14
CA SER A 448 78.83 -7.94 -30.25
C SER A 448 80.33 -7.78 -29.94
N GLU A 449 80.69 -7.37 -28.73
CA GLU A 449 82.09 -7.28 -28.28
C GLU A 449 82.74 -8.66 -28.15
N ALA A 450 81.98 -9.67 -27.73
CA ALA A 450 82.45 -11.05 -27.68
C ALA A 450 82.69 -11.61 -29.09
N GLU A 451 81.75 -11.41 -30.01
CA GLU A 451 81.90 -11.80 -31.43
C GLU A 451 83.06 -11.06 -32.10
N LEU A 452 83.22 -9.76 -31.85
CA LEU A 452 84.34 -8.97 -32.34
C LEU A 452 85.68 -9.49 -31.81
N ASN A 453 85.74 -9.85 -30.53
CA ASN A 453 86.95 -10.40 -29.92
C ASN A 453 87.29 -11.79 -30.51
N ASP A 454 86.29 -12.63 -30.75
CA ASP A 454 86.48 -13.92 -31.44
C ASP A 454 86.98 -13.70 -32.88
N LEU A 455 86.45 -12.71 -33.60
CA LEU A 455 86.93 -12.32 -34.93
C LEU A 455 88.38 -11.83 -34.88
N LEU A 456 88.76 -11.02 -33.90
CA LEU A 456 90.13 -10.55 -33.69
C LEU A 456 91.11 -11.70 -33.44
N VAL A 457 90.69 -12.71 -32.66
CA VAL A 457 91.48 -13.93 -32.46
C VAL A 457 91.63 -14.68 -33.78
N CYS A 458 90.56 -14.83 -34.56
CA CYS A 458 90.61 -15.47 -35.88
C CYS A 458 91.55 -14.71 -36.83
N LEU A 459 91.44 -13.39 -36.89
CA LEU A 459 92.30 -12.55 -37.73
C LEU A 459 93.76 -12.65 -37.31
N GLY A 460 94.06 -12.64 -36.00
CA GLY A 460 95.42 -12.84 -35.50
C GLY A 460 95.99 -14.22 -35.87
N GLN A 461 95.15 -15.27 -35.87
CA GLN A 461 95.55 -16.60 -36.33
C GLN A 461 95.82 -16.62 -37.84
N GLU A 462 94.95 -16.01 -38.65
CA GLU A 462 95.15 -15.90 -40.10
C GLU A 462 96.40 -15.09 -40.43
N GLN A 463 96.63 -13.96 -39.76
CA GLN A 463 97.84 -13.16 -39.95
C GLN A 463 99.10 -13.93 -39.57
N SER A 464 99.09 -14.70 -38.48
CA SER A 464 100.22 -15.58 -38.13
C SER A 464 100.44 -16.69 -39.16
N LYS A 465 99.37 -17.24 -39.76
CA LYS A 465 99.48 -18.21 -40.86
C LYS A 465 100.07 -17.55 -42.11
N VAL A 466 99.59 -16.36 -42.47
CA VAL A 466 100.13 -15.57 -43.58
C VAL A 466 101.61 -15.29 -43.35
N GLU A 467 102.03 -14.78 -42.20
CA GLU A 467 103.44 -14.54 -41.89
C GLU A 467 104.30 -15.81 -42.04
N LYS A 468 103.83 -16.96 -41.54
CA LYS A 468 104.55 -18.24 -41.67
C LYS A 468 104.63 -18.72 -43.12
N LEU A 469 103.55 -18.56 -43.89
CA LEU A 469 103.52 -18.94 -45.31
C LEU A 469 104.39 -17.98 -46.13
N SER A 470 104.27 -16.68 -45.93
CA SER A 470 105.11 -15.65 -46.54
C SER A 470 106.59 -15.88 -46.25
N ALA A 471 106.97 -16.18 -45.00
CA ALA A 471 108.35 -16.52 -44.66
C ALA A 471 108.84 -17.76 -45.43
N ARG A 472 107.99 -18.77 -45.58
CA ARG A 472 108.31 -20.00 -46.33
C ARG A 472 108.37 -19.78 -47.85
N LEU A 473 107.55 -18.89 -48.39
CA LEU A 473 107.57 -18.50 -49.81
C LEU A 473 108.81 -17.67 -50.14
N VAL A 474 109.21 -16.75 -49.25
CA VAL A 474 110.49 -16.03 -49.34
C VAL A 474 111.68 -17.00 -49.28
N GLU A 475 111.65 -18.01 -48.40
CA GLU A 475 112.68 -19.07 -48.37
C GLU A 475 112.74 -19.90 -49.67
N LEU A 476 111.62 -20.03 -50.39
CA LEU A 476 111.53 -20.68 -51.70
C LEU A 476 111.91 -19.75 -52.87
N GLY A 477 112.17 -18.47 -52.61
CA GLY A 477 112.61 -17.48 -53.60
C GLY A 477 111.46 -16.80 -54.37
N GLU A 478 110.23 -16.89 -53.88
CA GLU A 478 109.05 -16.23 -54.46
C GLU A 478 108.86 -14.81 -53.87
N ASP A 479 108.43 -13.86 -54.71
CA ASP A 479 108.15 -12.48 -54.32
C ASP A 479 106.72 -12.36 -53.79
N VAL A 480 106.60 -12.23 -52.47
CA VAL A 480 105.32 -12.21 -51.75
C VAL A 480 104.56 -10.91 -51.97
N ASP A 481 105.25 -9.78 -52.14
CA ASP A 481 104.61 -8.46 -52.26
C ASP A 481 103.83 -8.35 -53.58
N ALA A 482 104.39 -8.90 -54.68
CA ALA A 482 103.72 -8.98 -55.97
C ALA A 482 102.49 -9.91 -55.99
N LEU A 483 102.44 -10.91 -55.12
CA LEU A 483 101.31 -11.85 -55.02
C LEU A 483 100.13 -11.28 -54.21
N LEU A 484 100.40 -10.39 -53.25
CA LEU A 484 99.38 -9.77 -52.39
C LEU A 484 98.69 -8.56 -53.04
N GLU A 485 99.31 -7.93 -54.04
CA GLU A 485 98.84 -6.69 -54.68
C GLU A 485 97.45 -6.81 -55.38
N GLY A 486 96.94 -8.02 -55.58
CA GLY A 486 95.65 -8.29 -56.25
C GLY A 486 94.56 -8.98 -55.43
N ILE A 487 94.76 -9.22 -54.13
CA ILE A 487 93.82 -10.01 -53.30
C ILE A 487 92.78 -9.14 -52.55
N GLY A 488 93.02 -7.81 -52.44
CA GLY A 488 92.22 -6.92 -51.58
C GLY A 488 90.94 -6.31 -52.19
N ASP A 489 90.77 -6.30 -53.51
CA ASP A 489 89.70 -5.51 -54.16
C ASP A 489 88.40 -6.29 -54.44
N ASP A 490 88.39 -7.62 -54.36
CA ASP A 490 87.22 -8.45 -54.74
C ASP A 490 86.22 -8.70 -53.58
N ALA A 491 86.45 -8.15 -52.38
CA ALA A 491 85.63 -8.45 -51.19
C ALA A 491 84.65 -7.33 -50.78
N ILE A 492 84.53 -6.24 -51.55
CA ILE A 492 83.55 -5.17 -51.30
C ILE A 492 82.64 -5.06 -52.53
N ALA A 493 81.73 -6.00 -52.68
CA ALA A 493 80.60 -5.86 -53.58
C ALA A 493 79.40 -6.62 -53.00
N ASP A 494 78.27 -5.91 -52.99
CA ASP A 494 76.90 -6.38 -52.76
C ASP A 494 76.46 -6.54 -51.30
N ASP A 495 75.96 -5.43 -50.75
CA ASP A 495 74.71 -5.41 -49.97
C ASP A 495 74.16 -3.95 -50.01
N ASP A 496 73.71 -3.55 -51.21
CA ASP A 496 72.64 -2.57 -51.36
C ASP A 496 71.36 -3.39 -51.55
N ASP A 497 70.40 -3.30 -50.62
CA ASP A 497 68.99 -3.58 -50.90
C ASP A 497 68.09 -2.82 -49.90
N ASP A 498 67.48 -1.75 -50.44
CA ASP A 498 66.08 -1.35 -50.28
C ASP A 498 65.52 -0.90 -48.91
N GLU A 499 65.52 0.42 -48.66
CA GLU A 499 64.40 1.08 -47.97
C GLU A 499 63.80 2.15 -48.90
N ASP A 500 62.85 1.71 -49.73
CA ASP A 500 61.93 2.58 -50.48
C ASP A 500 60.57 2.60 -49.77
N ASP A 501 59.95 3.79 -49.83
CA ASP A 501 58.73 4.23 -49.19
C ASP A 501 57.54 3.24 -49.22
N THR A 502 56.68 3.28 -48.21
CA THR A 502 55.24 3.54 -48.45
C THR A 502 54.42 3.80 -47.18
N ASP A 503 53.75 4.94 -47.22
CA ASP A 503 52.59 5.32 -46.42
C ASP A 503 51.49 4.25 -46.40
N GLY A 504 50.79 4.18 -45.26
CA GLY A 504 49.57 3.41 -45.09
C GLY A 504 48.69 4.01 -43.99
N GLU A 505 48.01 5.11 -44.31
CA GLU A 505 46.76 5.49 -43.66
C GLU A 505 45.77 4.32 -43.69
N GLU A 506 45.12 4.00 -42.56
CA GLU A 506 43.65 3.90 -42.46
C GLU A 506 43.23 3.50 -41.02
N LYS A 507 42.39 4.37 -40.45
CA LYS A 507 41.28 4.16 -39.49
C LYS A 507 41.32 3.04 -38.44
#